data_AF-A0A3B6VJ79-F1
#
_entry.id   AF-A0A3B6VJ79-F1
#
_cell.length_a   1.000
_cell.length_b   1.000
_cell.length_c   1.000
_cell.angle_alpha   90.00
_cell.angle_beta   90.00
_cell.angle_gamma   90.00
#
_symmetry.space_group_name_H-M   'P 1'
#
loop_
_entity.id
_entity.type
_entity.pdbx_description
1 polymer ?
#
loop_
_entity_poly.entity_id
_entity_poly.type
_entity_poly.pdbx_seq_one_letter_code
_entity_poly.pdbx_strand_id
1 'polypeptide(L)'
;MLYNNYEHLINKIVRIIPIKKHRDNLRNILYDIVNSLYKIEYISKELNKKRNNNDSGIVIIECQGGLADQFWKYILGESIKKHYNFTVKYDITWFDYKHKDIDGKDERPFELIKLCPDIDFKIASYDEIFFYKACFSVINESYFGYDINNYLENNKNLFLYSYPRILDINVSDITKNIDLDKYHYSTLKEDNLVLYNELKNSESVAIHIRLGDSYVMSCFKEVFNSSYENYANYFIESINKLSNELKNPTFFFFSDDIDWVNKNIIKKLNNRISYKVSSCKNPPYLDIYLMSNAKHYIISLGGFGDLATRFNNNENKIVIKACKFQYDYL
;
A
#
# COMPACT_ATOMS: atom_id res chain seq x y z
N MET A 1 -0.54 2.36 -25.18
CA MET A 1 0.78 1.83 -25.56
C MET A 1 1.49 2.93 -26.32
N LEU A 2 2.41 3.63 -25.63
CA LEU A 2 3.12 4.78 -26.19
C LEU A 2 4.14 4.30 -27.24
N TYR A 3 4.02 4.79 -28.48
CA TYR A 3 5.10 5.03 -29.45
C TYR A 3 6.36 4.14 -29.39
N ASN A 4 6.21 2.83 -29.24
CA ASN A 4 7.31 1.93 -29.54
C ASN A 4 7.37 1.81 -31.05
N ASN A 5 8.56 1.96 -31.62
CA ASN A 5 8.81 1.63 -33.02
C ASN A 5 8.75 0.10 -33.16
N TYR A 6 7.53 -0.46 -33.13
CA TYR A 6 7.28 -1.88 -33.28
C TYR A 6 7.76 -2.37 -34.64
N GLU A 7 7.88 -1.50 -35.64
CA GLU A 7 8.49 -1.82 -36.92
C GLU A 7 9.96 -2.25 -36.76
N HIS A 8 10.73 -1.52 -35.94
CA HIS A 8 12.10 -1.89 -35.62
C HIS A 8 12.19 -3.23 -34.86
N LEU A 9 11.26 -3.46 -33.92
CA LEU A 9 11.19 -4.71 -33.15
C LEU A 9 10.82 -5.90 -34.04
N ILE A 10 9.78 -5.77 -34.86
CA ILE A 10 9.36 -6.78 -35.83
C ILE A 10 10.52 -7.15 -36.74
N ASN A 11 11.23 -6.14 -37.26
CA ASN A 11 12.38 -6.37 -38.13
C ASN A 11 13.53 -7.10 -37.42
N LYS A 12 13.75 -6.87 -36.11
CA LYS A 12 14.69 -7.66 -35.31
C LYS A 12 14.24 -9.10 -35.12
N ILE A 13 12.96 -9.33 -34.78
CA ILE A 13 12.40 -10.66 -34.53
C ILE A 13 12.51 -11.52 -35.79
N VAL A 14 12.06 -11.02 -36.93
CA VAL A 14 11.99 -11.85 -38.14
C VAL A 14 13.36 -12.11 -38.78
N ARG A 15 14.40 -11.33 -38.44
CA ARG A 15 15.77 -11.52 -38.95
C ARG A 15 16.39 -12.86 -38.57
N ILE A 16 15.92 -13.50 -37.49
CA ILE A 16 16.39 -14.84 -37.08
C ILE A 16 15.91 -15.95 -38.02
N ILE A 17 14.92 -15.67 -38.88
CA ILE A 17 14.37 -16.65 -39.82
C ILE A 17 15.21 -16.66 -41.10
N PRO A 18 15.92 -17.76 -41.40
CA PRO A 18 16.86 -17.81 -42.53
C PRO A 18 16.12 -17.81 -43.88
N ILE A 19 14.98 -18.50 -43.96
CA ILE A 19 14.20 -18.63 -45.19
C ILE A 19 13.39 -17.35 -45.44
N LYS A 20 13.71 -16.65 -46.54
CA LYS A 20 13.09 -15.36 -46.92
C LYS A 20 11.56 -15.42 -46.93
N LYS A 21 10.97 -16.45 -47.56
CA LYS A 21 9.51 -16.62 -47.63
C LYS A 21 8.85 -16.66 -46.26
N HIS A 22 9.39 -17.45 -45.32
CA HIS A 22 8.84 -17.56 -43.97
C HIS A 22 9.05 -16.28 -43.15
N ARG A 23 10.21 -15.64 -43.33
CA ARG A 23 10.52 -14.34 -42.71
C ARG A 23 9.53 -13.26 -43.13
N ASP A 24 9.26 -13.16 -44.44
CA ASP A 24 8.37 -12.14 -44.99
C ASP A 24 6.91 -12.42 -44.60
N ASN A 25 6.49 -13.70 -44.60
CA ASN A 25 5.16 -14.09 -44.10
C ASN A 25 4.97 -13.73 -42.61
N LEU A 26 5.93 -14.06 -41.74
CA LEU A 26 5.83 -13.72 -40.33
C LEU A 26 5.82 -12.20 -40.13
N ARG A 27 6.64 -11.45 -40.89
CA ARG A 27 6.64 -9.99 -40.85
C ARG A 27 5.25 -9.41 -41.14
N ASN A 28 4.60 -9.89 -42.19
CA ASN A 28 3.26 -9.42 -42.57
C ASN A 28 2.24 -9.72 -41.47
N ILE A 29 2.24 -10.94 -40.91
CA ILE A 29 1.36 -11.31 -39.79
C ILE A 29 1.58 -10.38 -38.60
N LEU A 30 2.83 -10.10 -38.23
CA LEU A 30 3.15 -9.21 -37.12
C LEU A 30 2.72 -7.76 -37.39
N TYR A 31 2.88 -7.27 -38.63
CA TYR A 31 2.37 -5.96 -39.02
C TYR A 31 0.85 -5.87 -38.95
N ASP A 32 0.12 -6.89 -39.42
CA ASP A 32 -1.33 -6.92 -39.35
C ASP A 32 -1.83 -6.91 -37.90
N ILE A 33 -1.15 -7.63 -37.01
CA ILE A 33 -1.43 -7.61 -35.56
C ILE A 33 -1.19 -6.21 -34.99
N VAL A 34 -0.03 -5.61 -35.23
CA VAL A 34 0.30 -4.27 -34.71
C VAL A 34 -0.67 -3.20 -35.23
N ASN A 35 -0.99 -3.24 -36.52
CA ASN A 35 -1.97 -2.33 -37.13
C ASN A 35 -3.37 -2.50 -36.52
N SER A 36 -3.77 -3.74 -36.23
CA SER A 36 -5.04 -4.01 -35.56
C SER A 36 -5.06 -3.47 -34.13
N LEU A 37 -3.96 -3.63 -33.38
CA LEU A 37 -3.80 -3.06 -32.03
C LEU A 37 -3.88 -1.54 -32.04
N TYR A 38 -3.24 -0.86 -33.01
CA TYR A 38 -3.36 0.59 -33.14
C TYR A 38 -4.79 1.06 -33.42
N LYS A 39 -5.54 0.34 -34.27
CA LYS A 39 -6.95 0.65 -34.52
C LYS A 39 -7.78 0.48 -33.25
N ILE A 40 -7.57 -0.60 -32.49
CA ILE A 40 -8.26 -0.85 -31.22
C ILE A 40 -7.95 0.28 -30.22
N GLU A 41 -6.68 0.68 -30.08
CA GLU A 41 -6.29 1.76 -29.17
C GLU A 41 -6.89 3.11 -29.59
N TYR A 42 -6.94 3.40 -30.89
CA TYR A 42 -7.57 4.62 -31.38
C TYR A 42 -9.07 4.62 -31.07
N ILE A 43 -9.78 3.54 -31.41
CA ILE A 43 -11.21 3.40 -31.15
C ILE A 43 -11.49 3.46 -29.64
N SER A 44 -10.69 2.76 -28.82
CA SER A 44 -10.86 2.78 -27.37
C SER A 44 -10.70 4.18 -26.81
N LYS A 45 -9.67 4.94 -27.22
CA LYS A 45 -9.46 6.33 -26.80
C LYS A 45 -10.62 7.24 -27.20
N GLU A 46 -11.10 7.17 -28.44
CA GLU A 46 -12.20 8.01 -28.91
C GLU A 46 -13.52 7.70 -28.18
N LEU A 47 -13.82 6.41 -27.95
CA LEU A 47 -15.01 6.00 -27.20
C LEU A 47 -14.91 6.33 -25.70
N ASN A 48 -13.69 6.41 -25.15
CA ASN A 48 -13.45 6.67 -23.75
C ASN A 48 -13.58 8.15 -23.34
N LYS A 49 -13.62 9.08 -24.29
CA LYS A 49 -13.75 10.52 -23.97
C LYS A 49 -15.09 10.80 -23.28
N LYS A 50 -15.05 11.57 -22.21
CA LYS A 50 -16.25 12.18 -21.61
C LYS A 50 -16.82 13.23 -22.55
N ARG A 51 -18.14 13.24 -22.70
CA ARG A 51 -18.89 14.22 -23.51
C ARG A 51 -19.49 15.32 -22.64
N ASN A 52 -19.72 15.04 -21.36
CA ASN A 52 -20.18 15.97 -20.34
C ASN A 52 -19.77 15.46 -18.94
N ASN A 53 -19.95 16.30 -17.92
CA ASN A 53 -19.56 15.97 -16.54
C ASN A 53 -20.44 14.90 -15.87
N ASN A 54 -21.61 14.58 -16.45
CA ASN A 54 -22.53 13.56 -15.93
C ASN A 54 -22.22 12.16 -16.45
N ASP A 55 -21.34 12.02 -17.44
CA ASP A 55 -20.91 10.73 -17.96
C ASP A 55 -20.27 9.90 -16.84
N SER A 56 -20.99 8.87 -16.39
CA SER A 56 -20.48 7.88 -15.45
C SER A 56 -19.55 6.90 -16.15
N GLY A 57 -18.50 6.46 -15.46
CA GLY A 57 -17.74 5.31 -15.92
C GLY A 57 -16.99 4.64 -14.77
N ILE A 58 -15.98 3.82 -15.09
CA ILE A 58 -15.33 2.95 -14.11
C ILE A 58 -13.85 3.29 -13.99
N VAL A 59 -13.37 3.42 -12.75
CA VAL A 59 -11.93 3.40 -12.45
C VAL A 59 -11.60 2.06 -11.82
N ILE A 60 -10.65 1.33 -12.43
CA ILE A 60 -10.05 0.15 -11.82
C ILE A 60 -8.69 0.54 -11.26
N ILE A 61 -8.50 0.31 -9.96
CA ILE A 61 -7.27 0.61 -9.24
C ILE A 61 -6.54 -0.70 -8.95
N GLU A 62 -5.29 -0.81 -9.40
CA GLU A 62 -4.45 -1.94 -9.03
C GLU A 62 -4.14 -1.91 -7.53
N CYS A 63 -4.48 -2.99 -6.85
CA CYS A 63 -4.22 -3.21 -5.45
C CYS A 63 -3.08 -4.23 -5.32
N GLN A 64 -1.95 -3.79 -4.77
CA GLN A 64 -0.76 -4.61 -4.55
C GLN A 64 -0.01 -4.11 -3.32
N GLY A 65 0.88 -4.95 -2.79
CA GLY A 65 1.68 -4.62 -1.61
C GLY A 65 1.03 -5.05 -0.30
N GLY A 66 1.51 -4.48 0.79
CA GLY A 66 1.08 -4.85 2.15
C GLY A 66 -0.29 -4.29 2.51
N LEU A 67 -0.78 -4.61 3.71
CA LEU A 67 -2.08 -4.14 4.21
C LEU A 67 -2.23 -2.61 4.19
N ALA A 68 -1.14 -1.88 4.49
CA ALA A 68 -1.14 -0.42 4.37
C ALA A 68 -1.37 0.05 2.93
N ASP A 69 -0.70 -0.57 1.95
CA ASP A 69 -0.88 -0.25 0.54
C ASP A 69 -2.32 -0.52 0.09
N GLN A 70 -2.88 -1.66 0.52
CA GLN A 70 -4.27 -2.02 0.25
C GLN A 70 -5.24 -0.94 0.76
N PHE A 71 -5.05 -0.47 2.00
CA PHE A 71 -5.85 0.60 2.57
C PHE A 71 -5.66 1.92 1.83
N TRP A 72 -4.44 2.29 1.44
CA TRP A 72 -4.18 3.52 0.69
C TRP A 72 -4.80 3.50 -0.72
N LYS A 73 -4.87 2.34 -1.38
CA LYS A 73 -5.64 2.19 -2.62
C LYS A 73 -7.14 2.36 -2.37
N TYR A 74 -7.65 1.86 -1.24
CA TYR A 74 -9.04 2.10 -0.84
C TYR A 74 -9.29 3.61 -0.65
N ILE A 75 -8.45 4.32 0.11
CA ILE A 75 -8.54 5.77 0.31
C ILE A 75 -8.50 6.53 -1.03
N LEU A 76 -7.63 6.13 -1.97
CA LEU A 76 -7.62 6.70 -3.32
C LEU A 76 -8.97 6.53 -4.01
N GLY A 77 -9.57 5.34 -3.94
CA GLY A 77 -10.90 5.08 -4.47
C GLY A 77 -12.01 5.92 -3.83
N GLU A 78 -12.02 6.04 -2.50
CA GLU A 78 -12.95 6.92 -1.78
C GLU A 78 -12.77 8.38 -2.20
N SER A 79 -11.53 8.83 -2.37
CA SER A 79 -11.24 10.18 -2.85
C SER A 79 -11.80 10.42 -4.26
N ILE A 80 -11.70 9.43 -5.15
CA ILE A 80 -12.26 9.52 -6.50
C ILE A 80 -13.80 9.56 -6.44
N LYS A 81 -14.43 8.68 -5.65
CA LYS A 81 -15.90 8.65 -5.49
C LYS A 81 -16.45 9.95 -4.90
N LYS A 82 -15.71 10.59 -3.99
CA LYS A 82 -16.10 11.86 -3.36
C LYS A 82 -16.12 13.02 -4.35
N HIS A 83 -15.14 13.08 -5.26
CA HIS A 83 -14.96 14.22 -6.17
C HIS A 83 -15.55 14.01 -7.57
N TYR A 84 -15.72 12.76 -7.99
CA TYR A 84 -16.12 12.43 -9.35
C TYR A 84 -17.16 11.30 -9.39
N ASN A 85 -18.02 11.32 -10.42
CA ASN A 85 -19.04 10.31 -10.65
C ASN A 85 -18.47 9.04 -11.32
N PHE A 86 -17.62 8.30 -10.61
CA PHE A 86 -17.10 7.00 -11.06
C PHE A 86 -17.57 5.87 -10.17
N THR A 87 -17.82 4.72 -10.80
CA THR A 87 -17.77 3.44 -10.08
C THR A 87 -16.32 3.05 -9.90
N VAL A 88 -15.88 2.88 -8.65
CA VAL A 88 -14.53 2.40 -8.36
C VAL A 88 -14.55 0.89 -8.16
N LYS A 89 -13.60 0.21 -8.80
CA LYS A 89 -13.31 -1.21 -8.61
C LYS A 89 -11.82 -1.44 -8.39
N TYR A 90 -11.45 -2.61 -7.88
CA TYR A 90 -10.08 -2.95 -7.54
C TYR A 90 -9.63 -4.21 -8.25
N ASP A 91 -8.41 -4.17 -8.78
CA ASP A 91 -7.70 -5.33 -9.29
C ASP A 91 -6.84 -5.91 -8.15
N ILE A 92 -7.18 -7.12 -7.71
CA ILE A 92 -6.44 -7.88 -6.69
C ILE A 92 -5.62 -9.04 -7.27
N THR A 93 -5.49 -9.13 -8.60
CA THR A 93 -4.78 -10.24 -9.26
C THR A 93 -3.29 -10.34 -8.87
N TRP A 94 -2.70 -9.26 -8.35
CA TRP A 94 -1.34 -9.31 -7.81
C TRP A 94 -1.18 -10.35 -6.70
N PHE A 95 -2.22 -10.53 -5.87
CA PHE A 95 -2.20 -11.47 -4.75
C PHE A 95 -2.30 -12.94 -5.20
N ASP A 96 -2.80 -13.21 -6.40
CA ASP A 96 -2.88 -14.57 -6.93
C ASP A 96 -1.50 -15.10 -7.36
N TYR A 97 -0.60 -14.23 -7.83
CA TYR A 97 0.64 -14.64 -8.51
C TYR A 97 1.94 -14.06 -7.95
N LYS A 98 1.89 -12.92 -7.25
CA LYS A 98 3.07 -12.13 -6.85
C LYS A 98 3.09 -11.73 -5.37
N HIS A 99 2.26 -12.36 -4.52
CA HIS A 99 1.97 -12.05 -3.10
C HIS A 99 3.17 -12.07 -2.13
N LYS A 100 4.34 -11.59 -2.52
CA LYS A 100 5.53 -11.52 -1.71
C LYS A 100 6.09 -10.11 -1.66
N ASP A 101 6.97 -9.87 -0.70
CA ASP A 101 7.81 -8.69 -0.66
C ASP A 101 8.75 -8.60 -1.87
N ILE A 102 9.47 -7.48 -1.98
CA ILE A 102 10.36 -7.19 -3.11
C ILE A 102 11.51 -8.19 -3.26
N ASP A 103 11.90 -8.84 -2.15
CA ASP A 103 12.93 -9.90 -2.13
C ASP A 103 12.36 -11.30 -2.40
N GLY A 104 11.04 -11.46 -2.43
CA GLY A 104 10.37 -12.75 -2.62
C GLY A 104 10.44 -13.69 -1.41
N LYS A 105 10.68 -13.16 -0.21
CA LYS A 105 10.82 -13.89 1.06
C LYS A 105 9.51 -13.91 1.86
N ASP A 106 8.95 -12.73 2.12
CA ASP A 106 7.82 -12.58 3.04
C ASP A 106 6.50 -12.47 2.30
N GLU A 107 5.46 -13.17 2.76
CA GLU A 107 4.13 -13.12 2.15
C GLU A 107 3.40 -11.81 2.44
N ARG A 108 2.65 -11.33 1.45
CA ARG A 108 1.78 -10.15 1.52
C ARG A 108 0.37 -10.55 1.13
N PRO A 109 -0.40 -11.15 2.06
CA PRO A 109 -1.76 -11.56 1.78
C PRO A 109 -2.68 -10.35 1.59
N PHE A 110 -3.75 -10.54 0.81
CA PHE A 110 -4.86 -9.59 0.77
C PHE A 110 -5.70 -9.72 2.04
N GLU A 111 -5.71 -8.68 2.88
CA GLU A 111 -6.33 -8.72 4.20
C GLU A 111 -7.17 -7.50 4.54
N LEU A 112 -7.27 -6.53 3.63
CA LEU A 112 -8.08 -5.33 3.86
C LEU A 112 -9.53 -5.64 4.25
N ILE A 113 -10.15 -6.62 3.59
CA ILE A 113 -11.52 -7.06 3.91
C ILE A 113 -11.59 -7.80 5.26
N LYS A 114 -10.50 -8.43 5.69
CA LYS A 114 -10.44 -8.96 7.06
C LYS A 114 -10.40 -7.82 8.06
N LEU A 115 -9.54 -6.81 7.84
CA LEU A 115 -9.42 -5.65 8.72
C LEU A 115 -10.73 -4.86 8.82
N CYS A 116 -11.36 -4.56 7.68
CA CYS A 116 -12.58 -3.75 7.59
C CYS A 116 -13.63 -4.46 6.72
N PRO A 117 -14.42 -5.40 7.27
CA PRO A 117 -15.35 -6.21 6.47
C PRO A 117 -16.46 -5.44 5.75
N ASP A 118 -16.88 -4.30 6.32
CA ASP A 118 -18.06 -3.56 5.84
C ASP A 118 -17.74 -2.45 4.81
N ILE A 119 -16.49 -2.31 4.38
CA ILE A 119 -16.12 -1.27 3.40
C ILE A 119 -16.68 -1.58 2.01
N ASP A 120 -17.04 -0.54 1.24
CA ASP A 120 -17.46 -0.68 -0.16
C ASP A 120 -16.25 -0.91 -1.07
N PHE A 121 -15.73 -2.13 -1.10
CA PHE A 121 -14.58 -2.55 -1.89
C PHE A 121 -14.99 -3.53 -2.99
N LYS A 122 -15.30 -3.00 -4.18
CA LYS A 122 -15.75 -3.81 -5.33
C LYS A 122 -14.57 -4.39 -6.10
N ILE A 123 -14.44 -5.71 -6.11
CA ILE A 123 -13.42 -6.40 -6.91
C ILE A 123 -13.86 -6.44 -8.37
N ALA A 124 -12.97 -6.09 -9.30
CA ALA A 124 -13.22 -6.23 -10.73
C ALA A 124 -13.05 -7.70 -11.17
N SER A 125 -13.84 -8.13 -12.14
CA SER A 125 -13.68 -9.46 -12.74
C SER A 125 -12.39 -9.57 -13.55
N TYR A 126 -11.87 -10.78 -13.78
CA TYR A 126 -10.67 -10.98 -14.59
C TYR A 126 -10.82 -10.41 -16.01
N ASP A 127 -11.99 -10.52 -16.64
CA ASP A 127 -12.25 -9.97 -17.97
C ASP A 127 -12.25 -8.43 -17.97
N GLU A 128 -12.86 -7.81 -16.95
CA GLU A 128 -12.78 -6.35 -16.77
C GLU A 128 -11.34 -5.90 -16.61
N ILE A 129 -10.58 -6.57 -15.74
CA ILE A 129 -9.17 -6.26 -15.49
C ILE A 129 -8.37 -6.38 -16.78
N PHE A 130 -8.49 -7.50 -17.50
CA PHE A 130 -7.80 -7.72 -18.77
C PHE A 130 -8.10 -6.61 -19.77
N PHE A 131 -9.37 -6.29 -19.98
CA PHE A 131 -9.78 -5.28 -20.94
C PHE A 131 -9.32 -3.87 -20.55
N TYR A 132 -9.46 -3.50 -19.28
CA TYR A 132 -9.07 -2.18 -18.78
C TYR A 132 -7.57 -1.97 -18.84
N LYS A 133 -6.79 -3.01 -18.51
CA LYS A 133 -5.32 -3.01 -18.69
C LYS A 133 -4.93 -2.81 -20.14
N ALA A 134 -5.62 -3.46 -21.08
CA ALA A 134 -5.32 -3.32 -22.51
C ALA A 134 -5.70 -1.93 -23.06
N CYS A 135 -6.86 -1.40 -22.67
CA CYS A 135 -7.49 -0.28 -23.38
C CYS A 135 -7.45 1.07 -22.65
N PHE A 136 -7.37 1.09 -21.31
CA PHE A 136 -7.62 2.28 -20.48
C PHE A 136 -6.52 2.59 -19.46
N SER A 137 -5.35 1.97 -19.61
CA SER A 137 -4.21 2.16 -18.73
C SER A 137 -3.68 3.59 -18.74
N VAL A 138 -3.61 4.18 -17.55
CA VAL A 138 -2.89 5.44 -17.32
C VAL A 138 -1.42 5.12 -17.17
N ILE A 139 -0.61 5.57 -18.13
CA ILE A 139 0.84 5.40 -18.13
C ILE A 139 1.46 6.77 -17.83
N ASN A 140 2.19 6.86 -16.72
CA ASN A 140 2.93 8.05 -16.32
C ASN A 140 4.41 7.68 -16.12
N GLU A 141 5.31 8.64 -16.37
CA GLU A 141 6.74 8.45 -16.10
C GLU A 141 7.01 8.27 -14.60
N SER A 142 6.24 8.97 -13.75
CA SER A 142 6.31 8.79 -12.30
C SER A 142 5.34 7.72 -11.83
N TYR A 143 5.85 6.80 -11.01
CA TYR A 143 5.03 5.81 -10.33
C TYR A 143 4.32 6.38 -9.08
N PHE A 144 4.77 7.53 -8.55
CA PHE A 144 4.22 8.13 -7.33
C PHE A 144 3.88 9.62 -7.52
N GLY A 145 2.80 10.08 -6.88
CA GLY A 145 2.50 11.50 -6.63
C GLY A 145 2.08 12.33 -7.86
N TYR A 146 1.85 11.71 -9.01
CA TYR A 146 1.40 12.42 -10.21
C TYR A 146 -0.08 12.82 -10.12
N ASP A 147 -0.43 13.91 -10.77
CA ASP A 147 -1.82 14.40 -10.81
C ASP A 147 -2.69 13.53 -11.74
N ILE A 148 -3.87 13.16 -11.25
CA ILE A 148 -4.84 12.33 -11.95
C ILE A 148 -6.08 13.10 -12.41
N ASN A 149 -6.27 14.36 -12.01
CA ASN A 149 -7.47 15.16 -12.31
C ASN A 149 -7.77 15.22 -13.81
N ASN A 150 -6.77 15.57 -14.62
CA ASN A 150 -6.94 15.65 -16.07
C ASN A 150 -7.38 14.31 -16.70
N TYR A 151 -6.97 13.16 -16.14
CA TYR A 151 -7.45 11.87 -16.61
C TYR A 151 -8.92 11.64 -16.23
N LEU A 152 -9.28 11.95 -14.98
CA LEU A 152 -10.64 11.79 -14.45
C LEU A 152 -11.67 12.71 -15.11
N GLU A 153 -11.27 13.94 -15.47
CA GLU A 153 -12.12 14.92 -16.14
C GLU A 153 -12.43 14.55 -17.59
N ASN A 154 -11.45 13.98 -18.30
CA ASN A 154 -11.55 13.76 -19.74
C ASN A 154 -11.94 12.34 -20.16
N ASN A 155 -11.84 11.35 -19.27
CA ASN A 155 -12.03 9.93 -19.61
C ASN A 155 -13.12 9.28 -18.77
N LYS A 156 -13.87 8.36 -19.39
CA LYS A 156 -14.92 7.56 -18.76
C LYS A 156 -14.37 6.36 -18.00
N ASN A 157 -13.35 5.72 -18.54
CA ASN A 157 -12.78 4.51 -18.00
C ASN A 157 -11.28 4.67 -17.82
N LEU A 158 -10.75 4.22 -16.69
CA LEU A 158 -9.35 4.31 -16.36
C LEU A 158 -8.89 3.03 -15.66
N PHE A 159 -7.65 2.61 -15.96
CA PHE A 159 -6.92 1.64 -15.17
C PHE A 159 -5.68 2.29 -14.56
N LEU A 160 -5.54 2.23 -13.24
CA LEU A 160 -4.45 2.85 -12.50
C LEU A 160 -3.48 1.80 -11.96
N TYR A 161 -2.24 1.79 -12.48
CA TYR A 161 -1.16 0.89 -12.06
C TYR A 161 -0.27 1.44 -10.95
N SER A 162 -0.44 2.70 -10.58
CA SER A 162 0.55 3.45 -9.81
C SER A 162 -0.12 4.18 -8.65
N TYR A 163 0.64 5.00 -7.92
CA TYR A 163 0.17 5.79 -6.79
C TYR A 163 0.03 7.25 -7.20
N PRO A 164 -1.06 7.65 -7.88
CA PRO A 164 -1.33 9.06 -8.11
C PRO A 164 -1.49 9.80 -6.78
N ARG A 165 -1.46 11.13 -6.86
CA ARG A 165 -1.82 11.97 -5.72
C ARG A 165 -3.25 11.66 -5.28
N ILE A 166 -3.43 11.39 -3.99
CA ILE A 166 -4.77 11.27 -3.39
C ILE A 166 -5.45 12.64 -3.48
N LEU A 167 -6.70 12.67 -3.92
CA LEU A 167 -7.49 13.90 -4.00
C LEU A 167 -7.92 14.35 -2.60
N ASP A 168 -8.37 15.60 -2.47
CA ASP A 168 -8.66 16.22 -1.18
C ASP A 168 -9.69 15.44 -0.34
N ILE A 169 -9.21 14.57 0.54
CA ILE A 169 -10.00 13.74 1.43
C ILE A 169 -9.34 13.66 2.80
N ASN A 170 -10.14 13.92 3.82
CA ASN A 170 -9.70 13.74 5.18
C ASN A 170 -9.81 12.25 5.53
N VAL A 171 -8.65 11.59 5.68
CA VAL A 171 -8.58 10.17 6.01
C VAL A 171 -9.23 9.86 7.37
N SER A 172 -9.25 10.84 8.29
CA SER A 172 -9.93 10.68 9.58
C SER A 172 -11.45 10.53 9.43
N ASP A 173 -12.08 11.16 8.42
CA ASP A 173 -13.51 11.02 8.19
C ASP A 173 -13.87 9.61 7.72
N ILE A 174 -12.97 8.94 7.01
CA ILE A 174 -13.15 7.54 6.59
C ILE A 174 -12.92 6.61 7.78
N THR A 175 -11.78 6.76 8.47
CA THR A 175 -11.37 5.87 9.56
C THR A 175 -12.27 5.97 10.80
N LYS A 176 -12.79 7.15 11.13
CA LYS A 176 -13.76 7.33 12.24
C LYS A 176 -15.05 6.55 12.07
N ASN A 177 -15.45 6.28 10.82
CA ASN A 177 -16.64 5.49 10.51
C ASN A 177 -16.39 3.98 10.49
N ILE A 178 -15.15 3.54 10.73
CA ILE A 178 -14.77 2.13 10.79
C ILE A 178 -14.48 1.77 12.25
N ASP A 179 -15.43 1.09 12.88
CA ASP A 179 -15.25 0.53 14.23
C ASP A 179 -14.56 -0.84 14.16
N LEU A 180 -13.26 -0.89 14.49
CA LEU A 180 -12.52 -2.15 14.50
C LEU A 180 -12.90 -3.07 15.68
N ASP A 181 -13.36 -2.53 16.82
CA ASP A 181 -13.79 -3.35 17.95
C ASP A 181 -15.03 -4.19 17.57
N LYS A 182 -15.95 -3.61 16.78
CA LYS A 182 -17.12 -4.33 16.21
C LYS A 182 -16.72 -5.62 15.50
N TYR A 183 -15.60 -5.64 14.78
CA TYR A 183 -15.19 -6.78 13.96
C TYR A 183 -14.26 -7.74 14.71
N HIS A 184 -13.34 -7.21 15.52
CA HIS A 184 -12.18 -7.99 15.98
C HIS A 184 -12.20 -8.33 17.46
N TYR A 185 -12.88 -7.54 18.31
CA TYR A 185 -12.81 -7.72 19.77
C TYR A 185 -13.22 -9.13 20.20
N SER A 186 -14.34 -9.62 19.66
CA SER A 186 -14.87 -10.95 19.97
C SER A 186 -13.99 -12.11 19.47
N THR A 187 -13.04 -11.83 18.58
CA THR A 187 -12.10 -12.82 18.02
C THR A 187 -10.81 -12.95 18.82
N LEU A 188 -10.54 -12.00 19.72
CA LEU A 188 -9.35 -12.00 20.57
C LEU A 188 -9.38 -13.18 21.55
N LYS A 189 -8.25 -13.89 21.65
CA LYS A 189 -8.06 -15.03 22.54
C LYS A 189 -6.73 -14.91 23.25
N GLU A 190 -6.64 -15.52 24.44
CA GLU A 190 -5.38 -15.76 25.15
C GLU A 190 -4.50 -14.49 25.24
N ASP A 191 -3.25 -14.59 24.78
CA ASP A 191 -2.26 -13.51 24.84
C ASP A 191 -2.71 -12.24 24.11
N ASN A 192 -3.48 -12.36 23.02
CA ASN A 192 -3.97 -11.20 22.27
C ASN A 192 -5.05 -10.43 23.04
N LEU A 193 -5.90 -11.13 23.81
CA LEU A 193 -6.88 -10.47 24.68
C LEU A 193 -6.20 -9.77 25.86
N VAL A 194 -5.17 -10.40 26.44
CA VAL A 194 -4.35 -9.79 27.49
C VAL A 194 -3.66 -8.53 26.95
N LEU A 195 -2.99 -8.65 25.81
CA LEU A 195 -2.31 -7.55 25.13
C LEU A 195 -3.25 -6.39 24.82
N TYR A 196 -4.43 -6.66 24.27
CA TYR A 196 -5.46 -5.65 24.02
C TYR A 196 -5.85 -4.87 25.29
N ASN A 197 -6.13 -5.59 26.37
CA ASN A 197 -6.52 -4.97 27.64
C ASN A 197 -5.39 -4.11 28.20
N GLU A 198 -4.14 -4.52 28.05
CA GLU A 198 -2.99 -3.75 28.51
C GLU A 198 -2.73 -2.52 27.64
N LEU A 199 -2.91 -2.63 26.32
CA LEU A 199 -2.83 -1.50 25.40
C LEU A 199 -3.86 -0.42 25.76
N LYS A 200 -5.11 -0.80 26.06
CA LYS A 200 -6.16 0.16 26.46
C LYS A 200 -5.96 0.74 27.87
N ASN A 201 -5.55 -0.08 28.84
CA ASN A 201 -5.60 0.30 30.26
C ASN A 201 -4.27 0.85 30.83
N SER A 202 -3.17 0.78 30.09
CA SER A 202 -1.86 1.31 30.52
C SER A 202 -1.51 2.63 29.81
N GLU A 203 -0.40 3.27 30.21
CA GLU A 203 0.21 4.34 29.43
C GLU A 203 1.00 3.72 28.27
N SER A 204 0.28 3.30 27.22
CA SER A 204 0.81 2.38 26.21
C SER A 204 1.48 3.09 25.02
N VAL A 205 2.62 2.56 24.61
CA VAL A 205 3.33 2.99 23.40
C VAL A 205 3.50 1.80 22.46
N ALA A 206 2.78 1.77 21.33
CA ALA A 206 3.00 0.77 20.29
C ALA A 206 4.26 1.10 19.49
N ILE A 207 5.18 0.15 19.39
CA ILE A 207 6.42 0.27 18.63
C ILE A 207 6.35 -0.68 17.44
N HIS A 208 6.30 -0.14 16.23
CA HIS A 208 6.36 -0.94 15.01
C HIS A 208 7.73 -0.86 14.37
N ILE A 209 8.34 -2.03 14.19
CA ILE A 209 9.69 -2.20 13.62
C ILE A 209 9.57 -3.13 12.43
N ARG A 210 9.74 -2.59 11.22
CA ARG A 210 9.86 -3.38 9.99
C ARG A 210 11.33 -3.64 9.69
N LEU A 211 11.71 -4.90 9.57
CA LEU A 211 13.04 -5.31 9.11
C LEU A 211 13.02 -5.79 7.67
N GLY A 212 12.18 -6.78 7.33
CA GLY A 212 12.26 -7.63 6.14
C GLY A 212 12.97 -7.01 4.93
N ASP A 213 12.20 -6.36 4.07
CA ASP A 213 12.72 -5.66 2.88
C ASP A 213 13.09 -4.19 3.13
N SER A 214 13.21 -3.78 4.40
CA SER A 214 13.43 -2.36 4.72
C SER A 214 14.72 -1.81 4.10
N TYR A 215 15.77 -2.62 4.00
CA TYR A 215 17.08 -2.22 3.48
C TYR A 215 17.08 -1.79 1.99
N VAL A 216 16.15 -2.30 1.18
CA VAL A 216 16.04 -1.92 -0.23
C VAL A 216 15.16 -0.69 -0.44
N MET A 217 14.50 -0.20 0.60
CA MET A 217 13.71 1.03 0.53
C MET A 217 14.67 2.23 0.37
N SER A 218 14.43 3.07 -0.64
CA SER A 218 15.22 4.29 -0.86
C SER A 218 15.28 5.18 0.38
N CYS A 219 14.15 5.32 1.08
CA CYS A 219 14.07 6.10 2.32
C CYS A 219 14.89 5.49 3.47
N PHE A 220 15.15 4.18 3.49
CA PHE A 220 16.01 3.58 4.51
C PHE A 220 17.46 4.02 4.31
N LYS A 221 17.91 4.09 3.04
CA LYS A 221 19.19 4.69 2.70
C LYS A 221 19.26 6.16 3.09
N GLU A 222 18.22 6.94 2.80
CA GLU A 222 18.22 8.38 3.09
C GLU A 222 18.19 8.71 4.59
N VAL A 223 17.35 8.02 5.36
CA VAL A 223 17.10 8.33 6.77
C VAL A 223 18.15 7.69 7.69
N PHE A 224 18.55 6.46 7.39
CA PHE A 224 19.45 5.68 8.25
C PHE A 224 20.84 5.47 7.65
N ASN A 225 21.13 6.04 6.48
CA ASN A 225 22.36 5.79 5.74
C ASN A 225 22.61 4.29 5.50
N SER A 226 21.53 3.54 5.25
CA SER A 226 21.55 2.08 5.12
C SER A 226 22.12 1.33 6.33
N SER A 227 22.12 1.94 7.53
CA SER A 227 22.65 1.35 8.76
C SER A 227 21.55 0.86 9.68
N TYR A 228 21.54 -0.44 9.94
CA TYR A 228 20.69 -1.05 10.97
C TYR A 228 21.04 -0.61 12.39
N GLU A 229 22.27 -0.15 12.63
CA GLU A 229 22.65 0.44 13.92
C GLU A 229 21.98 1.80 14.12
N ASN A 230 22.01 2.67 13.10
CA ASN A 230 21.30 3.95 13.14
C ASN A 230 19.79 3.73 13.30
N TYR A 231 19.25 2.71 12.62
CA TYR A 231 17.85 2.33 12.76
C TYR A 231 17.49 1.87 14.18
N ALA A 232 18.33 1.03 14.81
CA ALA A 232 18.13 0.63 16.20
C ALA A 232 18.24 1.81 17.17
N ASN A 233 19.22 2.71 16.96
CA ASN A 233 19.43 3.90 17.78
C ASN A 233 18.22 4.82 17.75
N TYR A 234 17.58 5.01 16.58
CA TYR A 234 16.33 5.74 16.46
C TYR A 234 15.24 5.23 17.42
N PHE A 235 15.03 3.92 17.52
CA PHE A 235 14.05 3.36 18.46
C PHE A 235 14.48 3.55 19.91
N ILE A 236 15.75 3.31 20.24
CA ILE A 236 16.27 3.47 21.60
C ILE A 236 16.11 4.91 22.09
N GLU A 237 16.48 5.90 21.26
CA GLU A 237 16.34 7.31 21.57
C GLU A 237 14.87 7.72 21.72
N SER A 238 13.99 7.22 20.85
CA SER A 238 12.55 7.48 20.91
C SER A 238 11.90 6.90 22.17
N ILE A 239 12.29 5.68 22.56
CA ILE A 239 11.85 5.03 23.81
C ILE A 239 12.31 5.85 25.02
N ASN A 240 13.59 6.24 25.06
CA ASN A 240 14.14 7.04 26.16
C ASN A 240 13.44 8.39 26.30
N LYS A 241 13.16 9.06 25.17
CA LYS A 241 12.39 10.32 25.14
C LYS A 241 11.02 10.15 25.77
N LEU A 242 10.22 9.20 25.28
CA LEU A 242 8.86 8.97 25.80
C LEU A 242 8.88 8.45 27.24
N SER A 243 9.89 7.69 27.65
CA SER A 243 10.07 7.25 29.03
C SER A 243 10.28 8.40 30.01
N ASN A 244 10.81 9.54 29.56
CA ASN A 244 11.01 10.73 30.38
C ASN A 244 9.79 11.68 30.35
N GLU A 245 9.01 11.66 29.28
CA GLU A 245 7.86 12.55 29.09
C GLU A 245 6.55 11.96 29.65
N LEU A 246 6.38 10.64 29.57
CA LEU A 246 5.16 9.94 29.99
C LEU A 246 5.30 9.38 31.40
N LYS A 247 4.16 9.29 32.12
CA LYS A 247 4.11 8.70 33.45
C LYS A 247 3.94 7.19 33.36
N ASN A 248 5.00 6.44 33.70
CA ASN A 248 5.04 4.97 33.72
C ASN A 248 4.61 4.31 32.38
N PRO A 249 5.22 4.67 31.23
CA PRO A 249 4.85 4.08 29.97
C PRO A 249 5.23 2.60 29.88
N THR A 250 4.40 1.83 29.18
CA THR A 250 4.71 0.45 28.77
C THR A 250 4.84 0.39 27.26
N PHE A 251 5.96 -0.14 26.78
CA PHE A 251 6.30 -0.19 25.37
C PHE A 251 5.96 -1.57 24.78
N PHE A 252 5.14 -1.61 23.73
CA PHE A 252 4.66 -2.84 23.12
C PHE A 252 5.29 -3.01 21.73
N PHE A 253 6.13 -4.01 21.55
CA PHE A 253 6.86 -4.26 20.31
C PHE A 253 6.09 -5.14 19.33
N PHE A 254 5.94 -4.64 18.11
CA PHE A 254 5.40 -5.33 16.93
C PHE A 254 6.47 -5.33 15.84
N SER A 255 6.88 -6.52 15.38
CA SER A 255 7.90 -6.64 14.33
C SER A 255 7.77 -7.97 13.59
N ASP A 256 8.20 -7.95 12.33
CA ASP A 256 8.47 -9.12 11.51
C ASP A 256 9.72 -9.90 11.98
N ASP A 257 10.62 -9.28 12.75
CA ASP A 257 11.83 -9.93 13.29
C ASP A 257 12.07 -9.56 14.77
N ILE A 258 11.36 -10.27 15.65
CA ILE A 258 11.49 -10.13 17.11
C ILE A 258 12.91 -10.46 17.61
N ASP A 259 13.63 -11.39 16.97
CA ASP A 259 14.98 -11.77 17.38
C ASP A 259 15.96 -10.61 17.18
N TRP A 260 15.85 -9.90 16.06
CA TRP A 260 16.61 -8.69 15.83
C TRP A 260 16.26 -7.60 16.84
N VAL A 261 14.97 -7.39 17.15
CA VAL A 261 14.53 -6.40 18.15
C VAL A 261 15.14 -6.71 19.52
N ASN A 262 15.09 -7.97 19.93
CA ASN A 262 15.69 -8.43 21.18
C ASN A 262 17.19 -8.14 21.24
N LYS A 263 17.92 -8.49 20.17
CA LYS A 263 19.37 -8.35 20.11
C LYS A 263 19.84 -6.90 20.03
N ASN A 264 19.16 -6.06 19.27
CA ASN A 264 19.67 -4.74 18.88
C ASN A 264 19.06 -3.58 19.67
N ILE A 265 17.86 -3.77 20.23
CA ILE A 265 17.13 -2.73 20.95
C ILE A 265 16.95 -3.14 22.41
N ILE A 266 16.18 -4.19 22.70
CA ILE A 266 15.76 -4.52 24.07
C ILE A 266 16.95 -4.76 25.01
N LYS A 267 17.97 -5.51 24.56
CA LYS A 267 19.20 -5.75 25.36
C LYS A 267 20.00 -4.48 25.70
N LYS A 268 19.74 -3.37 25.00
CA LYS A 268 20.40 -2.07 25.21
C LYS A 268 19.53 -1.09 26.00
N LEU A 269 18.28 -1.42 26.29
CA LEU A 269 17.38 -0.58 27.07
C LEU A 269 17.73 -0.63 28.57
N ASN A 270 17.40 0.44 29.29
CA ASN A 270 17.50 0.47 30.74
C ASN A 270 16.52 -0.52 31.38
N ASN A 271 16.97 -1.29 32.38
CA ASN A 271 16.16 -2.28 33.10
C ASN A 271 14.88 -1.72 33.74
N ARG A 272 14.75 -0.38 33.89
CA ARG A 272 13.54 0.28 34.40
C ARG A 272 12.44 0.44 33.35
N ILE A 273 12.74 0.26 32.07
CA ILE A 273 11.77 0.39 30.98
C ILE A 273 10.88 -0.84 30.96
N SER A 274 9.58 -0.65 31.14
CA SER A 274 8.57 -1.71 31.04
C SER A 274 8.25 -1.95 29.57
N TYR A 275 8.37 -3.20 29.11
CA TYR A 275 8.04 -3.55 27.74
C TYR A 275 7.36 -4.91 27.64
N LYS A 276 6.66 -5.10 26.52
CA LYS A 276 6.11 -6.38 26.09
C LYS A 276 6.38 -6.58 24.61
N VAL A 277 6.43 -7.84 24.21
CA VAL A 277 6.59 -8.24 22.82
C VAL A 277 5.30 -8.93 22.40
N SER A 278 4.71 -8.50 21.29
CA SER A 278 3.57 -9.19 20.69
C SER A 278 3.99 -10.62 20.36
N SER A 279 3.20 -11.61 20.78
CA SER A 279 3.48 -13.02 20.54
C SER A 279 3.60 -13.28 19.03
N CYS A 280 4.71 -13.88 18.61
CA CYS A 280 5.08 -14.02 17.20
C CYS A 280 3.97 -14.70 16.38
N LYS A 281 3.60 -14.07 15.25
CA LYS A 281 2.69 -14.53 14.16
C LYS A 281 1.21 -14.14 14.25
N ASN A 282 0.90 -12.94 14.70
CA ASN A 282 -0.38 -12.35 14.33
C ASN A 282 -0.43 -12.12 12.80
N PRO A 283 -1.59 -12.33 12.16
CA PRO A 283 -1.79 -11.83 10.81
C PRO A 283 -1.73 -10.29 10.81
N PRO A 284 -1.24 -9.65 9.74
CA PRO A 284 -1.11 -8.20 9.64
C PRO A 284 -2.34 -7.40 10.08
N TYR A 285 -3.56 -7.84 9.74
CA TYR A 285 -4.78 -7.14 10.16
C TYR A 285 -4.97 -7.12 11.69
N LEU A 286 -4.57 -8.18 12.38
CA LEU A 286 -4.72 -8.28 13.83
C LEU A 286 -3.70 -7.39 14.54
N ASP A 287 -2.47 -7.31 14.03
CA ASP A 287 -1.48 -6.36 14.56
C ASP A 287 -1.91 -4.90 14.36
N ILE A 288 -2.48 -4.53 13.21
CA ILE A 288 -3.06 -3.18 13.04
C ILE A 288 -4.16 -2.92 14.07
N TYR A 289 -5.08 -3.88 14.28
CA TYR A 289 -6.14 -3.74 15.26
C TYR A 289 -5.58 -3.56 16.67
N LEU A 290 -4.69 -4.45 17.12
CA LEU A 290 -4.06 -4.36 18.43
C LEU A 290 -3.32 -3.03 18.58
N MET A 291 -2.44 -2.68 17.64
CA MET A 291 -1.69 -1.42 17.67
C MET A 291 -2.60 -0.19 17.72
N SER A 292 -3.73 -0.18 17.01
CA SER A 292 -4.67 0.97 17.01
C SER A 292 -5.29 1.25 18.38
N ASN A 293 -5.15 0.35 19.35
CA ASN A 293 -5.63 0.53 20.73
C ASN A 293 -4.56 1.16 21.66
N ALA A 294 -3.33 1.41 21.17
CA ALA A 294 -2.28 2.06 21.97
C ALA A 294 -2.52 3.56 22.14
N LYS A 295 -2.02 4.17 23.21
CA LYS A 295 -2.14 5.62 23.44
C LYS A 295 -1.16 6.44 22.61
N HIS A 296 0.06 5.93 22.41
CA HIS A 296 1.15 6.58 21.69
C HIS A 296 1.88 5.59 20.76
N TYR A 297 2.73 6.10 19.89
CA TYR A 297 3.34 5.33 18.81
C TYR A 297 4.80 5.72 18.56
N ILE A 298 5.64 4.72 18.30
CA ILE A 298 6.95 4.87 17.64
C ILE A 298 6.91 3.98 16.40
N ILE A 299 7.03 4.55 15.20
CA ILE A 299 6.82 3.81 13.95
C ILE A 299 8.00 3.88 13.00
N SER A 300 8.33 2.72 12.41
CA SER A 300 9.31 2.58 11.33
C SER A 300 8.94 3.35 10.06
N LEU A 301 9.85 3.31 9.08
CA LEU A 301 9.55 3.65 7.69
C LEU A 301 8.45 2.73 7.12
N GLY A 302 7.73 3.25 6.11
CA GLY A 302 6.61 2.57 5.46
C GLY A 302 5.24 2.97 6.03
N GLY A 303 4.17 2.38 5.48
CA GLY A 303 2.79 2.75 5.79
C GLY A 303 2.12 1.94 6.91
N PHE A 304 2.70 0.84 7.37
CA PHE A 304 2.02 -0.10 8.29
C PHE A 304 1.76 0.52 9.67
N GLY A 305 2.81 1.03 10.32
CA GLY A 305 2.64 1.74 11.60
C GLY A 305 1.76 2.99 11.47
N ASP A 306 1.90 3.73 10.37
CA ASP A 306 1.07 4.91 10.07
C ASP A 306 -0.42 4.56 10.00
N LEU A 307 -0.76 3.45 9.33
CA LEU A 307 -2.14 2.95 9.24
C LEU A 307 -2.75 2.69 10.62
N ALA A 308 -2.03 2.02 11.52
CA ALA A 308 -2.51 1.77 12.87
C ALA A 308 -2.82 3.08 13.62
N THR A 309 -1.97 4.10 13.46
CA THR A 309 -2.20 5.40 14.10
C THR A 309 -3.46 6.10 13.58
N ARG A 310 -3.89 5.83 12.34
CA ARG A 310 -5.06 6.46 11.71
C ARG A 310 -6.38 5.88 12.21
N PHE A 311 -6.40 4.62 12.63
CA PHE A 311 -7.56 4.01 13.29
C PHE A 311 -7.70 4.41 14.76
N ASN A 312 -6.70 5.09 15.32
CA ASN A 312 -6.74 5.56 16.69
C ASN A 312 -7.30 6.99 16.78
N ASN A 313 -8.46 7.15 17.42
CA ASN A 313 -9.13 8.44 17.56
C ASN A 313 -8.64 9.28 18.76
N ASN A 314 -7.59 8.86 19.49
CA ASN A 314 -7.03 9.65 20.58
C ASN A 314 -6.32 10.90 20.02
N GLU A 315 -6.87 12.08 20.27
CA GLU A 315 -6.29 13.35 19.85
C GLU A 315 -5.00 13.70 20.61
N ASN A 316 -4.80 13.12 21.80
CA ASN A 316 -3.61 13.33 22.64
C ASN A 316 -2.47 12.35 22.32
N LYS A 317 -2.59 11.53 21.27
CA LYS A 317 -1.55 10.56 20.91
C LYS A 317 -0.29 11.29 20.47
N ILE A 318 0.85 10.73 20.88
CA ILE A 318 2.18 11.15 20.42
C ILE A 318 2.62 10.12 19.41
N VAL A 319 3.04 10.56 18.22
CA VAL A 319 3.56 9.68 17.17
C VAL A 319 4.97 10.13 16.82
N ILE A 320 5.96 9.30 17.16
CA ILE A 320 7.33 9.47 16.70
C ILE A 320 7.49 8.62 15.43
N LYS A 321 7.83 9.26 14.31
CA LYS A 321 7.98 8.61 13.01
C LYS A 321 9.40 8.79 12.48
N ALA A 322 10.00 7.73 11.97
CA ALA A 322 11.25 7.81 11.22
C ALA A 322 10.99 8.64 9.95
N CYS A 323 11.42 9.91 9.92
CA CYS A 323 11.10 10.81 8.82
C CYS A 323 12.28 11.05 7.88
N LYS A 324 12.05 10.70 6.60
CA LYS A 324 11.97 11.68 5.50
C LYS A 324 11.08 11.10 4.41
N PHE A 325 9.80 11.44 4.46
CA PHE A 325 8.86 11.24 3.36
C PHE A 325 7.99 12.50 3.30
N GLN A 326 8.34 13.40 2.37
CA GLN A 326 7.42 14.43 1.89
C GLN A 326 6.37 13.74 1.04
N TYR A 327 5.34 13.26 1.71
CA TYR A 327 3.97 13.40 1.24
C TYR A 327 3.14 13.57 2.50
N ASP A 328 3.09 14.80 3.00
CA ASP A 328 2.01 15.23 3.87
C ASP A 328 0.71 15.08 3.07
N TYR A 329 0.11 13.90 3.14
CA TYR A 329 -1.34 13.76 3.08
C TYR A 329 -1.80 13.76 4.54
N LEU A 330 -1.75 14.95 5.15
CA LEU A 330 -2.51 15.25 6.36
C LEU A 330 -3.94 15.56 5.94
#